data_AF-A0A7C3H2L1-F1
#
_entry.id   AF-A0A7C3H2L1-F1
#
_cell.length_a   1.000
_cell.length_b   1.000
_cell.length_c   1.000
_cell.angle_alpha   90.00
_cell.angle_beta   90.00
_cell.angle_gamma   90.00
#
_symmetry.space_group_name_H-M   'P 1'
#
loop_
_entity.id
_entity.type
_entity.pdbx_description
1 polymer ?
#
loop_
_entity_poly.entity_id
_entity_poly.type
_entity_poly.pdbx_seq_one_letter_code
_entity_poly.pdbx_strand_id
1 'polypeptide(L)'
;MDKVDTYRNVVCQIVMRHANYVPSHGRIESLPICDTSRDNYLLLDVGWDKTGRVHSVVLHLRIQDGKIWVEWDGTESGIVQELLEAGVPKEDIVLAFYRPERRTMTEFASS
;
A
#
# COMPACT_ATOMS: atom_id res chain seq x y z
N MET A 1 21.27 9.28 2.02
CA MET A 1 20.25 8.37 2.59
C MET A 1 20.03 7.27 1.58
N ASP A 2 19.91 6.01 2.01
CA ASP A 2 19.64 4.91 1.08
C ASP A 2 18.25 5.13 0.43
N LYS A 3 18.15 4.85 -0.86
CA LYS A 3 16.90 4.92 -1.63
C LYS A 3 15.83 4.06 -0.98
N VAL A 4 16.20 2.85 -0.56
CA VAL A 4 15.28 1.91 0.10
C VAL A 4 14.76 2.49 1.41
N ASP A 5 15.63 3.06 2.25
CA ASP A 5 15.19 3.68 3.51
C ASP A 5 14.24 4.86 3.29
N THR A 6 14.41 5.60 2.20
CA THR A 6 13.48 6.66 1.80
C THR A 6 12.12 6.06 1.45
N TYR A 7 12.09 4.97 0.69
CA TYR A 7 10.85 4.26 0.34
C TYR A 7 10.17 3.65 1.55
N ARG A 8 10.91 3.05 2.50
CA ARG A 8 10.37 2.54 3.77
C ARG A 8 9.63 3.62 4.54
N ASN A 9 10.23 4.81 4.63
CA ASN A 9 9.59 5.96 5.27
C ASN A 9 8.32 6.39 4.54
N VAL A 10 8.37 6.52 3.21
CA VAL A 10 7.21 6.91 2.39
C VAL A 10 6.05 5.94 2.55
N VAL A 11 6.28 4.63 2.36
CA VAL A 11 5.21 3.63 2.42
C VAL A 11 4.62 3.51 3.83
N CYS A 12 5.43 3.61 4.89
CA CYS A 12 4.90 3.63 6.26
C CYS A 12 4.07 4.87 6.54
N GLN A 13 4.48 6.05 6.06
CA GLN A 13 3.68 7.27 6.23
C GLN A 13 2.34 7.17 5.51
N ILE A 14 2.30 6.58 4.30
CA ILE A 14 1.06 6.30 3.59
C ILE A 14 0.14 5.38 4.42
N VAL A 15 0.65 4.25 4.89
CA VAL A 15 -0.12 3.29 5.71
C VAL A 15 -0.66 3.95 6.98
N MET A 16 0.19 4.67 7.70
CA MET A 16 -0.18 5.37 8.94
C MET A 16 -1.19 6.49 8.70
N ARG A 17 -1.07 7.22 7.58
CA ARG A 17 -2.04 8.25 7.21
C ARG A 17 -3.41 7.63 6.95
N HIS A 18 -3.45 6.53 6.20
CA HIS A 18 -4.72 5.85 5.89
C HIS A 18 -5.39 5.26 7.14
N ALA A 19 -4.60 4.79 8.12
CA ALA A 19 -5.13 4.32 9.41
C ALA A 19 -5.85 5.39 10.24
N ASN A 20 -5.61 6.69 9.96
CA ASN A 20 -6.31 7.77 10.66
C ASN A 20 -7.74 8.00 10.15
N TYR A 21 -8.10 7.44 8.98
CA TYR A 21 -9.48 7.50 8.49
C TYR A 21 -10.29 6.41 9.17
N VAL A 22 -10.99 6.79 10.24
CA VAL A 22 -11.87 5.87 10.98
C VAL A 22 -13.11 5.57 10.13
N PRO A 23 -13.44 4.29 9.87
CA PRO A 23 -14.68 3.93 9.19
C PRO A 23 -15.90 4.53 9.91
N SER A 24 -16.79 5.17 9.15
CA SER A 24 -17.96 5.88 9.68
C SER A 24 -19.05 4.97 10.24
N HIS A 25 -18.91 3.65 10.08
CA HIS A 25 -19.91 2.65 10.42
C HIS A 25 -19.28 1.41 11.07
N GLY A 26 -20.01 0.80 12.00
CA GLY A 26 -19.56 -0.40 12.72
C GLY A 26 -18.55 -0.10 13.83
N ARG A 27 -18.00 -1.16 14.40
CA ARG A 27 -16.87 -1.13 15.33
C ARG A 27 -15.69 -1.75 14.60
N ILE A 28 -15.01 -0.95 13.80
CA ILE A 28 -13.89 -1.35 12.96
C ILE A 28 -12.65 -0.60 13.42
N GLU A 29 -11.58 -1.36 13.63
CA GLU A 29 -10.25 -0.86 13.93
C GLU A 29 -9.38 -1.05 12.69
N SER A 30 -8.70 0.02 12.28
CA SER A 30 -7.73 -0.02 11.20
C SER A 30 -6.34 -0.18 11.79
N LEU A 31 -5.71 -1.32 11.51
CA LEU A 31 -4.42 -1.74 12.05
C LEU A 31 -3.32 -1.46 11.01
N PRO A 32 -2.52 -0.38 11.17
CA PRO A 32 -1.36 -0.15 10.34
C PRO A 32 -0.25 -1.14 10.73
N ILE A 33 0.29 -1.84 9.74
CA ILE A 33 1.35 -2.83 9.92
C ILE A 33 2.53 -2.42 9.05
N CYS A 34 3.64 -2.07 9.70
CA CYS A 34 4.91 -1.74 9.05
C CYS A 34 5.99 -2.75 9.49
N ASP A 35 6.24 -3.79 8.69
CA ASP A 35 7.37 -4.69 8.89
C ASP A 35 8.55 -4.23 8.03
N THR A 36 9.37 -3.33 8.57
CA THR A 36 10.58 -2.82 7.91
C THR A 36 11.69 -3.87 7.79
N SER A 37 11.63 -4.97 8.55
CA SER A 37 12.62 -6.05 8.48
C SER A 37 12.39 -6.98 7.30
N ARG A 38 11.13 -7.12 6.87
CA ARG A 38 10.71 -7.95 5.73
C ARG A 38 10.15 -7.13 4.57
N ASP A 39 10.11 -5.81 4.71
CA ASP A 39 9.60 -4.87 3.72
C ASP A 39 8.15 -5.16 3.28
N ASN A 40 7.26 -5.39 4.26
CA ASN A 40 5.83 -5.54 4.06
C ASN A 40 5.05 -4.46 4.84
N TYR A 41 4.12 -3.80 4.17
CA TYR A 41 3.42 -2.62 4.67
C TYR A 41 1.93 -2.73 4.33
N LEU A 42 1.07 -2.82 5.34
CA LEU A 42 -0.35 -3.14 5.14
C LEU A 42 -1.23 -2.30 6.06
N LEU A 43 -2.46 -2.06 5.62
CA LEU A 43 -3.55 -1.61 6.48
C LEU A 43 -4.60 -2.71 6.55
N LEU A 44 -4.85 -3.24 7.75
CA LEU A 44 -5.83 -4.29 7.97
C LEU A 44 -7.01 -3.73 8.77
N ASP A 45 -8.21 -3.83 8.21
CA ASP A 45 -9.43 -3.52 8.94
C ASP A 45 -9.94 -4.76 9.67
N VAL A 46 -10.17 -4.61 10.98
CA VAL A 46 -10.59 -5.68 11.88
C VAL A 46 -11.74 -5.19 12.73
N GLY A 47 -12.88 -5.87 12.69
CA GLY A 47 -14.04 -5.39 13.44
C GLY A 47 -15.33 -6.12 13.18
N TRP A 48 -16.43 -5.47 13.50
CA TRP A 48 -17.77 -5.94 13.20
C TRP A 48 -18.59 -4.78 12.67
N ASP A 49 -19.35 -5.02 11.61
CA ASP A 49 -20.36 -4.10 11.11
C ASP A 49 -21.75 -4.74 11.15
N LYS A 50 -22.74 -4.10 10.52
CA LYS A 50 -24.12 -4.62 10.45
C LYS A 50 -24.26 -5.90 9.60
N THR A 51 -23.27 -6.19 8.76
CA THR A 51 -23.28 -7.31 7.81
C THR A 51 -22.49 -8.51 8.32
N GLY A 52 -21.53 -8.30 9.24
CA GLY A 52 -20.84 -9.37 9.93
C GLY A 52 -19.41 -9.00 10.34
N ARG A 53 -18.55 -10.01 10.34
CA ARG A 53 -17.14 -9.87 10.70
C ARG A 53 -16.39 -9.12 9.60
N VAL A 54 -15.68 -8.06 9.99
CA VAL A 54 -14.71 -7.36 9.14
C VAL A 54 -13.32 -7.88 9.44
N HIS A 55 -12.63 -8.36 8.40
CA HIS A 55 -11.24 -8.80 8.42
C HIS A 55 -10.68 -8.71 6.99
N SER A 56 -10.27 -7.50 6.59
CA SER A 56 -9.94 -7.19 5.19
C SER A 56 -8.70 -6.31 5.07
N VAL A 57 -7.88 -6.59 4.07
CA VAL A 57 -6.73 -5.75 3.72
C VAL A 57 -7.24 -4.57 2.89
N VAL A 58 -7.03 -3.35 3.37
CA VAL A 58 -7.40 -2.11 2.69
C VAL A 58 -6.33 -1.73 1.66
N LEU A 59 -5.06 -1.89 2.04
CA LEU A 59 -3.92 -1.70 1.16
C LEU A 59 -2.77 -2.63 1.53
N HIS A 60 -1.94 -2.95 0.54
CA HIS A 60 -0.74 -3.74 0.73
C HIS A 60 0.37 -3.28 -0.24
N LEU A 61 1.49 -2.86 0.34
CA LEU A 61 2.70 -2.45 -0.34
C LEU A 61 3.86 -3.33 0.12
N ARG A 62 4.79 -3.61 -0.79
CA ARG A 62 6.06 -4.28 -0.49
C ARG A 62 7.21 -3.49 -1.07
N ILE A 63 8.40 -3.62 -0.46
CA ILE A 63 9.64 -3.16 -1.10
C ILE A 63 10.44 -4.39 -1.49
N GLN A 64 10.72 -4.52 -2.79
CA GLN A 64 11.47 -5.64 -3.35
C GLN A 64 12.36 -5.12 -4.47
N ASP A 65 13.62 -5.55 -4.48
CA ASP A 65 14.62 -5.17 -5.49
C ASP A 65 14.77 -3.64 -5.66
N GLY A 66 14.61 -2.90 -4.56
CA GLY A 66 14.71 -1.44 -4.53
C GLY A 66 13.49 -0.69 -5.10
N LYS A 67 12.38 -1.39 -5.32
CA LYS A 67 11.13 -0.86 -5.89
C LYS A 67 9.94 -1.09 -4.97
N ILE A 68 8.91 -0.28 -5.12
CA ILE A 68 7.66 -0.37 -4.38
C ILE A 68 6.66 -1.18 -5.20
N TRP A 69 6.25 -2.31 -4.66
CA TRP A 69 5.26 -3.21 -5.25
C TRP A 69 3.90 -2.93 -4.64
N VAL A 70 2.94 -2.51 -5.46
CA VAL A 70 1.55 -2.30 -5.06
C VAL A 70 0.79 -3.61 -5.26
N GLU A 71 0.62 -4.36 -4.17
CA GLU A 71 -0.02 -5.68 -4.17
C GLU A 71 -1.55 -5.55 -4.15
N TRP A 72 -2.05 -4.58 -3.38
CA TRP A 72 -3.48 -4.30 -3.27
C TRP A 72 -3.71 -2.82 -2.97
N ASP A 73 -4.67 -2.23 -3.67
CA ASP A 73 -5.11 -0.85 -3.47
C ASP A 73 -6.65 -0.81 -3.45
N GLY A 74 -7.21 -0.75 -2.25
CA GLY A 74 -8.64 -0.55 -2.02
C GLY A 74 -9.01 0.90 -1.73
N THR A 75 -8.10 1.85 -1.93
CA THR A 75 -8.33 3.27 -1.64
C THR A 75 -9.00 3.98 -2.82
N GLU A 76 -9.82 4.99 -2.54
CA GLU A 76 -10.43 5.83 -3.61
C GLU A 76 -9.42 6.82 -4.20
N SER A 77 -8.45 7.30 -3.39
CA SER A 77 -7.41 8.24 -3.81
C SER A 77 -6.39 7.61 -4.76
N GLY A 78 -6.17 6.30 -4.65
CA GLY A 78 -5.17 5.57 -5.39
C GLY A 78 -3.76 5.79 -4.82
N ILE A 79 -3.19 4.73 -4.24
CA ILE A 79 -1.87 4.77 -3.59
C ILE A 79 -0.76 5.10 -4.58
N VAL A 80 -0.93 4.70 -5.84
CA VAL A 80 0.03 5.02 -6.90
C VAL A 80 0.21 6.53 -7.05
N GLN A 81 -0.87 7.30 -6.99
CA GLN A 81 -0.80 8.76 -7.07
C GLN A 81 -0.10 9.35 -5.84
N GLU A 82 -0.38 8.82 -4.65
CA GLU A 82 0.29 9.23 -3.41
C GLU A 82 1.80 8.97 -3.43
N LEU A 83 2.23 7.85 -4.03
CA LEU A 83 3.65 7.54 -4.23
C LEU A 83 4.32 8.53 -5.17
N LEU A 84 3.66 8.89 -6.27
CA LEU A 84 4.16 9.89 -7.22
C LEU A 84 4.29 11.27 -6.57
N GLU A 85 3.28 11.68 -5.79
CA GLU A 85 3.29 12.94 -5.02
C GLU A 85 4.39 12.98 -3.96
N ALA A 86 4.72 11.82 -3.38
CA ALA A 86 5.85 11.65 -2.47
C ALA A 86 7.22 11.64 -3.20
N GLY A 87 7.23 11.78 -4.52
CA GLY A 87 8.46 11.86 -5.34
C GLY A 87 9.03 10.51 -5.75
N VAL A 88 8.27 9.42 -5.62
CA VAL A 88 8.70 8.10 -6.12
C VAL A 88 8.55 8.09 -7.65
N PRO A 89 9.60 7.76 -8.41
CA PRO A 89 9.52 7.73 -9.86
C PRO A 89 8.76 6.49 -10.37
N LYS A 90 8.13 6.60 -11.55
CA LYS A 90 7.27 5.53 -12.11
C LYS A 90 8.03 4.21 -12.32
N GLU A 91 9.30 4.30 -12.68
CA GLU A 91 10.23 3.19 -12.87
C GLU A 91 10.58 2.40 -11.59
N ASP A 92 10.20 2.93 -10.43
CA ASP A 92 10.34 2.28 -9.13
C ASP A 92 9.02 1.82 -8.52
N ILE A 93 7.90 1.97 -9.24
CA ILE A 93 6.59 1.51 -8.80
C ILE A 93 6.21 0.32 -9.69
N VAL A 94 5.87 -0.81 -9.06
CA VAL A 94 5.38 -2.02 -9.74
C VAL A 94 3.93 -2.23 -9.36
N LEU A 95 3.04 -2.28 -10.36
CA LEU A 95 1.62 -2.58 -10.15
C LEU A 95 1.43 -4.10 -10.07
N ALA A 96 1.69 -4.67 -8.89
CA ALA A 96 1.79 -6.11 -8.69
C ALA A 96 0.44 -6.84 -8.85
N PHE A 97 -0.67 -6.15 -8.60
CA PHE A 97 -2.03 -6.64 -8.89
C PHE A 97 -2.31 -6.90 -10.38
N TYR A 98 -1.51 -6.33 -11.30
CA TYR A 98 -1.53 -6.75 -12.70
C TYR A 98 -0.68 -8.00 -12.90
N ARG A 99 -1.18 -8.89 -13.76
CA ARG A 99 -0.41 -10.05 -14.24
C ARG A 99 0.93 -9.60 -14.83
N PRO A 100 2.03 -10.34 -14.63
CA PRO A 100 3.35 -9.93 -15.11
C PRO A 100 3.40 -9.52 -16.58
N GLU A 101 2.69 -10.25 -17.45
CA GLU A 101 2.68 -10.01 -18.89
C GLU A 101 1.97 -8.70 -19.29
N ARG A 102 1.14 -8.15 -18.40
CA ARG A 102 0.41 -6.90 -18.63
C ARG A 102 1.14 -5.68 -18.08
N ARG A 103 2.12 -5.85 -17.19
CA ARG A 103 2.82 -4.74 -16.56
C ARG A 103 3.63 -3.93 -17.57
N THR A 104 4.18 -4.59 -18.59
CA THR A 104 4.93 -3.97 -19.70
C THR A 104 4.06 -3.05 -20.57
N MET A 105 2.73 -3.16 -20.49
CA MET A 105 1.80 -2.28 -21.19
C MET A 105 1.42 -1.05 -20.36
N THR A 106 1.91 -0.95 -19.13
CA THR A 106 1.73 0.21 -18.26
C THR A 106 2.93 1.15 -18.37
N GLU A 107 2.78 2.37 -17.88
CA GLU A 107 3.89 3.34 -17.78
C GLU A 107 4.78 3.14 -16.53
N PHE A 108 4.54 2.06 -15.78
CA PHE A 108 5.23 1.72 -14.53
C PHE A 108 6.22 0.57 -14.74
N ALA A 109 6.98 0.22 -13.70
CA ALA A 109 7.92 -0.89 -13.78
C ALA A 109 7.21 -2.25 -13.96
N SER A 110 7.84 -3.12 -14.76
CA SER A 110 7.37 -4.50 -14.98
C SER A 110 7.81 -5.49 -13.88
N SER A 111 8.90 -5.15 -13.18
CA SER A 111 9.56 -5.91 -12.11
C SER A 111 10.35 -4.97 -11.23
#